data_AF-A0AAN7RM34-F1
#
_entry.id   AF-A0AAN7RM34-F1
#
_cell.length_a   1.000
_cell.length_b   1.000
_cell.length_c   1.000
_cell.angle_alpha   90.00
_cell.angle_beta   90.00
_cell.angle_gamma   90.00
#
_symmetry.space_group_name_H-M   'P 1'
#
loop_
_entity.id
_entity.type
_entity.pdbx_description
1 polymer ?
#
loop_
_entity_poly.entity_id
_entity_poly.type
_entity_poly.pdbx_seq_one_letter_code
_entity_poly.pdbx_strand_id
1 'polypeptide(L)'
;MSGTVIPGTPIAVDFWSVRRAGGARLFFLSHMHSDHTVGLSSTWSRPLYCSPLTARLLHRRLQVPTRWIRPLEVGQSHAVGEEVTVTLLDSNHCPGSVMFLFEGAFGTILYTGDFRYTSSMLGEPALRGRHIDRLYLDNTHCHPQRPLPSRQRATRQAAHVIRTHPQHQVVIGVYSLGKETLLVDLAVEFSTWVVVSPWRLEQMRLLELPDVFTTEEGAGWIRAVDVTEIRWDTLVGWNMLRPTIAILPTGRPVKVTHPNIHPIPYSDHSSFSELCEFVKWLKPCSVIPIVRGSTCQAYFQKYLSSAPQALPDLKIPKPVQESIQQQSKRKGREPVRLFKRAARHSVPRGVVYESPEKHTEKSEEFRGVKVLQQNYCESAFCSEEDCTYCHTGKEQGKEELRGEQPGVARAASAVSQAPVSNEHFPTGFAEQYLLTPLNVLKQNSSQKFDKLVEDFFRRGEVS
;
A
#
# COMPACT_ATOMS: atom_id res chain seq x y z
N MET A 1 1.83 -11.02 7.26
CA MET A 1 3.22 -10.51 7.30
C MET A 1 3.86 -10.88 5.99
N SER A 2 4.15 -9.87 5.18
CA SER A 2 4.68 -10.03 3.82
C SER A 2 6.22 -9.90 3.77
N GLY A 3 6.86 -9.80 4.94
CA GLY A 3 8.31 -9.67 5.08
C GLY A 3 9.12 -10.94 4.84
N THR A 4 10.35 -10.73 4.41
CA THR A 4 11.30 -11.78 4.00
C THR A 4 12.69 -11.54 4.58
N VAL A 5 13.28 -12.59 5.14
CA VAL A 5 14.73 -12.66 5.38
C VAL A 5 15.33 -13.35 4.17
N ILE A 6 16.21 -12.66 3.43
CA ILE A 6 16.72 -13.13 2.14
C ILE A 6 17.80 -14.20 2.41
N PRO A 7 17.60 -15.47 2.02
CA PRO A 7 18.55 -16.55 2.32
C PRO A 7 19.93 -16.31 1.68
N GLY A 8 20.98 -16.64 2.43
CA GLY A 8 22.37 -16.46 2.02
C GLY A 8 22.87 -15.00 2.06
N THR A 9 22.13 -14.10 2.71
CA THR A 9 22.48 -12.67 2.80
C THR A 9 22.24 -12.12 4.21
N PRO A 10 22.84 -10.97 4.58
CA PRO A 10 22.54 -10.27 5.82
C PRO A 10 21.25 -9.40 5.74
N ILE A 11 20.40 -9.59 4.73
CA ILE A 11 19.32 -8.66 4.37
C ILE A 11 17.96 -9.18 4.85
N ALA A 12 17.18 -8.31 5.48
CA ALA A 12 15.77 -8.49 5.78
C ALA A 12 14.96 -7.33 5.19
N VAL A 13 13.88 -7.64 4.47
CA VAL A 13 12.95 -6.64 3.91
C VAL A 13 11.57 -6.86 4.54
N ASP A 14 10.97 -5.79 5.06
CA ASP A 14 9.65 -5.77 5.70
C ASP A 14 9.48 -6.77 6.86
N PHE A 15 10.59 -7.12 7.50
CA PHE A 15 10.65 -8.15 8.54
C PHE A 15 11.30 -7.64 9.83
N TRP A 16 10.50 -7.57 10.90
CA TRP A 16 10.87 -6.84 12.13
C TRP A 16 11.01 -7.72 13.36
N SER A 17 10.91 -9.04 13.21
CA SER A 17 11.11 -9.98 14.32
C SER A 17 12.60 -10.31 14.46
N VAL A 18 13.34 -9.52 15.25
CA VAL A 18 14.80 -9.72 15.43
C VAL A 18 15.16 -11.14 15.87
N ARG A 19 14.34 -11.76 16.75
CA ARG A 19 14.54 -13.14 17.21
C ARG A 19 14.47 -14.17 16.08
N ARG A 20 13.70 -13.88 15.04
CA ARG A 20 13.48 -14.75 13.88
C ARG A 20 14.28 -14.33 12.65
N ALA A 21 14.94 -13.18 12.70
CA ALA A 21 15.73 -12.60 11.61
C ALA A 21 17.13 -13.22 11.57
N GLY A 22 17.18 -14.54 11.34
CA GLY A 22 18.40 -15.35 11.41
C GLY A 22 19.55 -14.77 10.59
N GLY A 23 20.59 -14.27 11.26
CA GLY A 23 21.78 -13.69 10.62
C GLY A 23 21.60 -12.28 10.02
N ALA A 24 20.37 -11.77 9.89
CA ALA A 24 20.12 -10.46 9.29
C ALA A 24 20.76 -9.31 10.10
N ARG A 25 21.35 -8.37 9.39
CA ARG A 25 22.01 -7.17 9.92
C ARG A 25 21.50 -5.89 9.27
N LEU A 26 21.04 -5.98 8.01
CA LEU A 26 20.50 -4.86 7.24
C LEU A 26 18.98 -5.02 7.13
N PHE A 27 18.23 -4.02 7.56
CA PHE A 27 16.77 -4.04 7.59
C PHE A 27 16.23 -2.98 6.63
N PHE A 28 15.32 -3.35 5.74
CA PHE A 28 14.74 -2.47 4.74
C PHE A 28 13.22 -2.43 4.89
N LEU A 29 12.64 -1.24 4.79
CA LEU A 29 11.18 -1.04 4.73
C LEU A 29 10.80 -0.54 3.34
N SER A 30 10.05 -1.36 2.59
CA SER A 30 9.59 -1.00 1.25
C SER A 30 8.59 0.15 1.27
N HIS A 31 7.61 0.12 2.18
CA HIS A 31 6.56 1.14 2.31
C HIS A 31 5.77 1.03 3.63
N MET A 32 4.85 1.98 3.88
CA MET A 32 4.16 2.16 5.17
C MET A 32 2.76 1.50 5.29
N HIS A 33 2.54 0.34 4.67
CA HIS A 33 1.36 -0.47 4.98
C HIS A 33 1.57 -1.33 6.25
N SER A 34 0.46 -1.67 6.90
CA SER A 34 0.47 -2.32 8.22
C SER A 34 1.03 -3.74 8.18
N ASP A 35 0.78 -4.49 7.11
CA ASP A 35 1.25 -5.88 6.96
C ASP A 35 2.75 -5.98 6.62
N HIS A 36 3.36 -4.87 6.19
CA HIS A 36 4.80 -4.68 5.98
C HIS A 36 5.51 -4.09 7.20
N THR A 37 4.79 -3.63 8.23
CA THR A 37 5.35 -3.01 9.45
C THR A 37 5.06 -3.82 10.72
N VAL A 38 4.57 -5.07 10.58
CA VAL A 38 4.21 -5.92 11.73
C VAL A 38 5.42 -6.17 12.64
N GLY A 39 5.36 -5.63 13.86
CA GLY A 39 6.41 -5.73 14.87
C GLY A 39 7.40 -4.56 14.88
N LEU A 40 7.29 -3.61 13.94
CA LEU A 40 8.03 -2.35 13.95
C LEU A 40 7.28 -1.33 14.83
N SER A 41 7.99 -0.70 15.76
CA SER A 41 7.40 0.28 16.69
C SER A 41 8.48 1.20 17.28
N SER A 42 8.09 2.10 18.18
CA SER A 42 8.99 3.00 18.92
C SER A 42 10.11 2.29 19.69
N THR A 43 9.98 1.00 19.97
CA THR A 43 11.03 0.21 20.65
C THR A 43 12.13 -0.28 19.71
N TRP A 44 12.02 -0.01 18.41
CA TRP A 44 13.02 -0.44 17.43
C TRP A 44 14.38 0.23 17.71
N SER A 45 15.45 -0.58 17.64
CA SER A 45 16.78 -0.21 18.12
C SER A 45 17.92 -0.66 17.21
N ARG A 46 17.67 -0.72 15.90
CA ARG A 46 18.66 -1.11 14.88
C ARG A 46 18.53 -0.18 13.66
N PRO A 47 19.59 0.04 12.87
CA PRO A 47 19.45 0.78 11.62
C PRO A 47 18.43 0.10 10.69
N LEU A 48 17.54 0.88 10.09
CA LEU A 48 16.69 0.46 8.99
C LEU A 48 16.77 1.48 7.85
N TYR A 49 16.62 0.99 6.62
CA TYR A 49 16.74 1.76 5.40
C TYR A 49 15.41 1.82 4.67
N CYS A 50 15.06 2.98 4.13
CA CYS A 50 13.81 3.19 3.40
C CYS A 50 13.91 4.45 2.53
N SER A 51 12.87 4.74 1.74
CA SER A 51 12.79 6.02 1.01
C SER A 51 12.66 7.22 1.97
N PRO A 52 12.96 8.45 1.52
CA PRO A 52 12.84 9.65 2.35
C PRO A 52 11.42 9.90 2.84
N LEU A 53 10.42 9.68 1.99
CA LEU A 53 9.02 9.84 2.36
C LEU A 53 8.57 8.77 3.38
N THR A 54 8.96 7.51 3.17
CA THR A 54 8.71 6.44 4.13
C THR A 54 9.37 6.75 5.49
N ALA A 55 10.56 7.35 5.52
CA ALA A 55 11.22 7.76 6.76
C ALA A 55 10.41 8.78 7.56
N ARG A 56 9.86 9.81 6.88
CA ARG A 56 8.99 10.82 7.51
C ARG A 56 7.72 10.19 8.08
N LEU A 57 7.05 9.35 7.28
CA LEU A 57 5.83 8.66 7.70
C LEU A 57 6.08 7.68 8.86
N LEU A 58 7.20 6.96 8.83
CA LEU A 58 7.55 5.98 9.84
C LEU A 58 7.73 6.61 11.21
N HIS A 59 8.46 7.72 11.29
CA HIS A 59 8.65 8.45 12.54
C HIS A 59 7.32 9.01 13.06
N ARG A 60 6.52 9.64 12.19
CA ARG A 60 5.25 10.26 12.57
C ARG A 60 4.22 9.24 13.06
N ARG A 61 4.11 8.08 12.39
CA ARG A 61 3.07 7.08 12.67
C ARG A 61 3.47 6.06 13.73
N LEU A 62 4.68 5.51 13.65
CA LEU A 62 5.14 4.42 14.53
C LEU A 62 6.13 4.88 15.60
N GLN A 63 6.50 6.17 15.61
CA GLN A 63 7.37 6.78 16.61
C GLN A 63 8.73 6.09 16.73
N VAL A 64 9.20 5.46 15.62
CA VAL A 64 10.54 4.91 15.55
C VAL A 64 11.55 6.05 15.75
N PRO A 65 12.57 5.90 16.63
CA PRO A 65 13.54 6.96 16.86
C PRO A 65 14.32 7.29 15.58
N THR A 66 14.39 8.57 15.21
CA THR A 66 15.04 9.05 13.98
C THR A 66 16.50 8.60 13.85
N ARG A 67 17.21 8.45 14.97
CA ARG A 67 18.58 7.90 15.01
C ARG A 67 18.71 6.49 14.42
N TRP A 68 17.62 5.75 14.25
CA TRP A 68 17.60 4.40 13.66
C TRP A 68 17.10 4.38 12.22
N ILE A 69 16.51 5.48 11.73
CA ILE A 69 15.97 5.59 10.38
C ILE A 69 17.09 6.12 9.48
N ARG A 70 17.33 5.44 8.35
CA ARG A 70 18.33 5.81 7.35
C ARG A 70 17.62 5.99 6.00
N PRO A 71 17.11 7.20 5.71
CA PRO A 71 16.54 7.47 4.40
C PRO A 71 17.63 7.33 3.32
N LEU A 72 17.29 6.70 2.20
CA LEU A 72 18.14 6.55 1.03
C LEU A 72 17.43 7.19 -0.17
N GLU A 73 18.14 8.03 -0.93
CA GLU A 73 17.56 8.70 -2.09
C GLU A 73 17.17 7.69 -3.19
N VAL A 74 15.97 7.84 -3.73
CA VAL A 74 15.43 6.98 -4.79
C VAL A 74 16.14 7.27 -6.11
N GLY A 75 16.46 6.23 -6.87
CA GLY A 75 17.20 6.31 -8.13
C GLY A 75 18.73 6.38 -7.98
N GLN A 76 19.25 6.42 -6.75
CA GLN A 76 20.69 6.43 -6.46
C GLN A 76 21.15 5.12 -5.84
N SER A 77 22.39 4.72 -6.14
CA SER A 77 23.04 3.55 -5.55
C SER A 77 23.77 3.93 -4.26
N HIS A 78 23.55 3.16 -3.20
CA HIS A 78 24.08 3.42 -1.86
C HIS A 78 24.84 2.20 -1.34
N ALA A 79 26.05 2.40 -0.85
CA ALA A 79 26.77 1.36 -0.11
C ALA A 79 26.21 1.26 1.32
N VAL A 80 25.80 0.07 1.73
CA VAL A 80 25.20 -0.22 3.04
C VAL A 80 25.86 -1.43 3.68
N GLY A 81 26.38 -1.27 4.90
CA GLY A 81 27.24 -2.29 5.50
C GLY A 81 28.59 -2.38 4.78
N GLU A 82 29.26 -3.54 4.85
CA GLU A 82 30.60 -3.71 4.29
C GLU A 82 30.62 -4.13 2.81
N GLU A 83 29.59 -4.84 2.32
CA GLU A 83 29.65 -5.54 1.02
C GLU A 83 28.34 -5.47 0.19
N VAL A 84 27.39 -4.60 0.56
CA VAL A 84 26.11 -4.50 -0.14
C VAL A 84 25.92 -3.12 -0.74
N THR A 85 25.67 -3.07 -2.05
CA THR A 85 25.13 -1.89 -2.72
C THR A 85 23.64 -2.06 -2.88
N VAL A 86 22.87 -1.01 -2.58
CA VAL A 86 21.42 -0.98 -2.78
C VAL A 86 21.02 0.23 -3.61
N THR A 87 20.17 0.02 -4.61
CA THR A 87 19.49 1.10 -5.34
C THR A 87 17.99 1.01 -5.06
N LEU A 88 17.39 2.09 -4.58
CA LEU A 88 15.94 2.19 -4.39
C LEU A 88 15.31 2.64 -5.72
N LEU A 89 14.24 1.99 -6.13
CA LEU A 89 13.49 2.33 -7.35
C LEU A 89 12.03 2.56 -6.99
N ASP A 90 11.35 3.51 -7.64
CA ASP A 90 9.91 3.69 -7.42
C ASP A 90 9.16 2.40 -7.78
N SER A 91 8.29 1.95 -6.86
CA SER A 91 7.45 0.75 -7.05
C SER A 91 6.06 1.10 -7.58
N ASN A 92 5.70 2.38 -7.64
CA ASN A 92 4.44 2.85 -8.21
C ASN A 92 3.19 2.27 -7.52
N HIS A 93 3.33 1.87 -6.24
CA HIS A 93 2.28 1.26 -5.42
C HIS A 93 1.58 2.30 -4.55
N CYS A 94 2.29 2.94 -3.62
CA CYS A 94 1.77 4.04 -2.81
C CYS A 94 2.85 5.10 -2.56
N PRO A 95 2.51 6.29 -2.03
CA PRO A 95 3.52 7.31 -1.81
C PRO A 95 4.68 6.84 -0.93
N GLY A 96 5.90 6.91 -1.47
CA GLY A 96 7.13 6.50 -0.79
C GLY A 96 7.47 5.01 -0.92
N SER A 97 6.67 4.22 -1.64
CA SER A 97 6.94 2.80 -1.82
C SER A 97 8.07 2.55 -2.82
N VAL A 98 8.99 1.63 -2.48
CA VAL A 98 10.16 1.34 -3.33
C VAL A 98 10.40 -0.15 -3.55
N MET A 99 10.96 -0.46 -4.71
CA MET A 99 11.70 -1.70 -4.96
C MET A 99 13.16 -1.51 -4.51
N PHE A 100 13.85 -2.62 -4.21
CA PHE A 100 15.27 -2.63 -3.87
C PHE A 100 16.05 -3.51 -4.85
N LEU A 101 17.04 -2.92 -5.54
CA LEU A 101 18.06 -3.64 -6.28
C LEU A 101 19.28 -3.81 -5.39
N PHE A 102 19.53 -5.02 -4.89
CA PHE A 102 20.69 -5.38 -4.08
C PHE A 102 21.77 -6.01 -4.95
N GLU A 103 23.00 -5.55 -4.78
CA GLU A 103 24.20 -6.08 -5.43
C GLU A 103 25.25 -6.39 -4.35
N GLY A 104 25.87 -7.56 -4.43
CA GLY A 104 26.92 -8.01 -3.51
C GLY A 104 27.50 -9.35 -3.91
N ALA A 105 28.29 -9.98 -3.04
CA ALA A 105 28.88 -11.30 -3.31
C ALA A 105 27.82 -12.41 -3.58
N PHE A 106 26.57 -12.18 -3.15
CA PHE A 106 25.42 -13.06 -3.37
C PHE A 106 24.73 -12.89 -4.73
N GLY A 107 25.32 -12.12 -5.65
CA GLY A 107 24.77 -11.76 -6.95
C GLY A 107 23.84 -10.55 -6.90
N THR A 108 22.94 -10.45 -7.88
CA THR A 108 21.99 -9.35 -8.04
C THR A 108 20.58 -9.79 -7.68
N ILE A 109 19.97 -9.13 -6.71
CA ILE A 109 18.61 -9.42 -6.24
C ILE A 109 17.73 -8.20 -6.46
N LEU A 110 16.61 -8.37 -7.18
CA LEU A 110 15.56 -7.36 -7.22
C LEU A 110 14.43 -7.78 -6.27
N TYR A 111 14.11 -6.92 -5.30
CA TYR A 111 12.98 -7.10 -4.40
C TYR A 111 11.93 -6.04 -4.67
N THR A 112 10.76 -6.44 -5.17
CA THR A 112 9.74 -5.50 -5.63
C THR A 112 8.98 -4.79 -4.51
N GLY A 113 8.96 -5.34 -3.29
CA GLY A 113 7.99 -4.89 -2.29
C GLY A 113 6.57 -5.15 -2.80
N ASP A 114 5.63 -4.28 -2.50
CA ASP A 114 4.38 -4.19 -3.25
C ASP A 114 4.59 -3.20 -4.40
N PHE A 115 4.18 -3.57 -5.61
CA PHE A 115 4.45 -2.75 -6.79
C PHE A 115 3.34 -2.85 -7.85
N ARG A 116 3.18 -1.79 -8.64
CA ARG A 116 2.38 -1.81 -9.86
C ARG A 116 3.22 -1.44 -11.06
N TYR A 117 3.50 -2.43 -11.89
CA TYR A 117 4.27 -2.24 -13.11
C TYR A 117 3.63 -1.20 -14.04
N THR A 118 4.49 -0.44 -14.68
CA THR A 118 4.18 0.51 -15.74
C THR A 118 5.32 0.48 -16.74
N SER A 119 5.04 0.75 -18.02
CA SER A 119 6.05 0.75 -19.08
C SER A 119 7.16 1.79 -18.86
N SER A 120 6.95 2.82 -18.04
CA SER A 120 8.01 3.76 -17.67
C SER A 120 9.16 3.09 -16.91
N MET A 121 8.91 1.97 -16.22
CA MET A 121 9.97 1.20 -15.54
C MET A 121 11.01 0.63 -16.52
N LEU A 122 10.68 0.49 -17.82
CA LEU A 122 11.64 0.09 -18.85
C LEU A 122 12.77 1.12 -19.04
N GLY A 123 12.51 2.37 -18.67
CA GLY A 123 13.48 3.47 -18.70
C GLY A 123 14.43 3.50 -17.51
N GLU A 124 14.21 2.67 -16.48
CA GLU A 124 15.02 2.68 -15.25
C GLU A 124 16.48 2.28 -15.53
N PRO A 125 17.45 3.21 -15.40
CA PRO A 125 18.84 2.93 -15.77
C PRO A 125 19.46 1.78 -14.98
N ALA A 126 19.06 1.61 -13.72
CA ALA A 126 19.56 0.55 -12.84
C ALA A 126 19.17 -0.87 -13.33
N LEU A 127 18.01 -0.99 -14.01
CA LEU A 127 17.45 -2.27 -14.46
C LEU A 127 17.75 -2.57 -15.94
N ARG A 128 18.02 -1.54 -16.75
CA ARG A 128 18.21 -1.70 -18.19
C ARG A 128 19.41 -2.62 -18.51
N GLY A 129 19.13 -3.79 -19.08
CA GLY A 129 20.16 -4.78 -19.44
C GLY A 129 20.83 -5.44 -18.23
N ARG A 130 20.29 -5.25 -17.03
CA ARG A 130 20.84 -5.79 -15.78
C ARG A 130 20.54 -7.28 -15.67
N HIS A 131 21.57 -8.07 -15.34
CA HIS A 131 21.39 -9.46 -14.94
C HIS A 131 20.78 -9.54 -13.54
N ILE A 132 19.65 -10.25 -13.39
CA ILE A 132 18.95 -10.45 -12.10
C ILE A 132 18.96 -11.93 -11.74
N ASP A 133 19.70 -12.31 -10.71
CA ASP A 133 19.77 -13.71 -10.24
C ASP A 133 18.46 -14.14 -9.55
N ARG A 134 17.93 -13.27 -8.68
CA ARG A 134 16.72 -13.55 -7.89
C ARG A 134 15.77 -12.37 -7.94
N LEU A 135 14.55 -12.60 -8.41
CA LEU A 135 13.45 -11.65 -8.36
C LEU A 135 12.47 -12.04 -7.27
N TYR A 136 12.40 -11.25 -6.20
CA TYR A 136 11.31 -11.33 -5.23
C TYR A 136 10.13 -10.49 -5.74
N LEU A 137 9.05 -11.16 -6.10
CA LEU A 137 7.95 -10.58 -6.87
C LEU A 137 6.68 -10.45 -6.02
N ASP A 138 6.06 -9.26 -6.03
CA ASP A 138 4.67 -9.09 -5.61
C ASP A 138 3.77 -9.94 -6.48
N ASN A 139 3.16 -10.93 -5.87
CA ASN A 139 2.30 -11.89 -6.51
C ASN A 139 0.84 -11.75 -6.06
N THR A 140 0.44 -10.59 -5.54
CA THR A 140 -0.91 -10.29 -5.04
C THR A 140 -2.02 -10.62 -6.05
N HIS A 141 -1.82 -10.28 -7.33
CA HIS A 141 -2.76 -10.60 -8.41
C HIS A 141 -2.18 -11.55 -9.45
N CYS A 142 -1.32 -12.48 -9.04
CA CYS A 142 -0.82 -13.51 -9.95
C CYS A 142 -1.88 -14.59 -10.25
N HIS A 143 -2.97 -14.18 -10.92
CA HIS A 143 -4.12 -15.02 -11.24
C HIS A 143 -4.63 -14.70 -12.66
N PRO A 144 -4.39 -15.57 -13.67
CA PRO A 144 -4.72 -15.29 -15.07
C PRO A 144 -6.18 -14.93 -15.35
N GLN A 145 -7.11 -15.52 -14.59
CA GLN A 145 -8.55 -15.34 -14.79
C GLN A 145 -9.12 -14.06 -14.12
N ARG A 146 -8.27 -13.22 -13.51
CA ARG A 146 -8.70 -12.00 -12.81
C ARG A 146 -7.98 -10.78 -13.41
N PRO A 147 -8.37 -10.35 -14.63
CA PRO A 147 -7.78 -9.18 -15.24
C PRO A 147 -8.12 -7.93 -14.42
N LEU A 148 -7.20 -6.98 -14.38
CA LEU A 148 -7.41 -5.67 -13.77
C LEU A 148 -7.27 -4.59 -14.83
N PRO A 149 -8.15 -3.57 -14.84
CA PRO A 149 -7.97 -2.42 -15.70
C PRO A 149 -6.81 -1.54 -15.22
N SER A 150 -6.36 -0.62 -16.07
CA SER A 150 -5.48 0.47 -15.65
C SER A 150 -6.15 1.31 -14.55
N ARG A 151 -5.34 1.96 -13.69
CA ARG A 151 -5.86 2.90 -12.68
C ARG A 151 -6.77 3.95 -13.31
N GLN A 152 -6.39 4.52 -14.44
CA GLN A 152 -7.20 5.50 -15.18
C GLN A 152 -8.57 4.94 -15.60
N ARG A 153 -8.63 3.71 -16.13
CA ARG A 153 -9.91 3.10 -16.52
C ARG A 153 -10.77 2.78 -15.29
N ALA A 154 -10.17 2.34 -14.19
CA ALA A 154 -10.88 2.15 -12.93
C ALA A 154 -11.40 3.47 -12.35
N THR A 155 -10.63 4.56 -12.41
CA THR A 155 -11.09 5.91 -12.02
C THR A 155 -12.31 6.33 -12.83
N ARG A 156 -12.30 6.13 -14.15
CA ARG A 156 -13.47 6.41 -15.02
C ARG A 156 -14.69 5.57 -14.64
N GLN A 157 -14.51 4.32 -14.22
CA GLN A 157 -15.59 3.47 -13.72
C GLN A 157 -16.18 4.02 -12.41
N ALA A 158 -15.33 4.43 -11.47
CA ALA A 158 -15.78 5.09 -10.24
C ALA A 158 -16.56 6.37 -10.55
N ALA A 159 -16.02 7.23 -11.43
CA ALA A 159 -16.70 8.46 -11.83
C ALA A 159 -18.01 8.21 -12.58
N HIS A 160 -18.12 7.13 -13.37
CA HIS A 160 -19.38 6.74 -14.00
C HIS A 160 -20.44 6.39 -12.94
N VAL A 161 -20.08 5.60 -11.92
CA VAL A 161 -20.99 5.29 -10.81
C VAL A 161 -21.42 6.56 -10.07
N ILE A 162 -20.52 7.52 -9.84
CA ILE A 162 -20.88 8.79 -9.19
C ILE A 162 -21.88 9.58 -10.05
N ARG A 163 -21.66 9.68 -11.37
CA ARG A 163 -22.56 10.40 -12.28
C ARG A 163 -23.97 9.83 -12.34
N THR A 164 -24.12 8.51 -12.18
CA THR A 164 -25.45 7.87 -12.16
C THR A 164 -26.19 8.08 -10.84
N HIS A 165 -25.57 8.72 -9.85
CA HIS A 165 -26.14 9.00 -8.53
C HIS A 165 -26.04 10.49 -8.15
N PRO A 166 -26.57 11.44 -8.95
CA PRO A 166 -26.33 12.88 -8.78
C PRO A 166 -26.88 13.48 -7.46
N GLN A 167 -27.82 12.78 -6.81
CA GLN A 167 -28.43 13.22 -5.54
C GLN A 167 -27.81 12.54 -4.31
N HIS A 168 -26.73 11.77 -4.47
CA HIS A 168 -26.11 11.02 -3.37
C HIS A 168 -24.85 11.71 -2.84
N GLN A 169 -24.60 11.53 -1.55
CA GLN A 169 -23.25 11.65 -0.99
C GLN A 169 -22.42 10.45 -1.45
N VAL A 170 -21.12 10.66 -1.64
CA VAL A 170 -20.19 9.62 -2.06
C VAL A 170 -19.19 9.36 -0.96
N VAL A 171 -19.11 8.11 -0.50
CA VAL A 171 -18.10 7.69 0.46
C VAL A 171 -17.11 6.73 -0.20
N ILE A 172 -15.82 7.01 -0.12
CA ILE A 172 -14.77 6.18 -0.72
C ILE A 172 -13.97 5.51 0.40
N GLY A 173 -14.04 4.18 0.46
CA GLY A 173 -13.29 3.40 1.44
C GLY A 173 -11.84 3.21 1.00
N VAL A 174 -10.89 3.74 1.77
CA VAL A 174 -9.45 3.68 1.46
C VAL A 174 -8.66 3.19 2.67
N TYR A 175 -7.47 2.64 2.43
CA TYR A 175 -6.53 2.33 3.51
C TYR A 175 -5.84 3.59 4.03
N SER A 176 -5.06 3.45 5.09
CA SER A 176 -4.32 4.54 5.72
C SER A 176 -3.32 5.27 4.81
N LEU A 177 -2.85 4.62 3.73
CA LEU A 177 -1.95 5.17 2.71
C LEU A 177 -2.25 4.48 1.36
N GLY A 178 -2.16 5.21 0.26
CA GLY A 178 -2.47 4.74 -1.08
C GLY A 178 -3.82 5.26 -1.60
N LYS A 179 -3.96 5.25 -2.94
CA LYS A 179 -5.12 5.72 -3.71
C LYS A 179 -5.36 7.22 -3.64
N GLU A 180 -4.38 8.01 -3.22
CA GLU A 180 -4.50 9.47 -3.17
C GLU A 180 -4.77 10.07 -4.55
N THR A 181 -4.13 9.56 -5.60
CA THR A 181 -4.39 9.99 -6.99
C THR A 181 -5.85 9.77 -7.40
N LEU A 182 -6.48 8.64 -7.01
CA LEU A 182 -7.91 8.43 -7.26
C LEU A 182 -8.77 9.51 -6.60
N LEU A 183 -8.45 9.86 -5.34
CA LEU A 183 -9.20 10.89 -4.62
C LEU A 183 -9.04 12.27 -5.28
N VAL A 184 -7.81 12.62 -5.67
CA VAL A 184 -7.52 13.87 -6.38
C VAL A 184 -8.26 13.93 -7.73
N ASP A 185 -8.15 12.87 -8.54
CA ASP A 185 -8.79 12.82 -9.86
C ASP A 185 -10.30 13.02 -9.76
N LEU A 186 -10.95 12.36 -8.79
CA LEU A 186 -12.38 12.50 -8.55
C LEU A 186 -12.74 13.89 -8.00
N ALA A 187 -11.94 14.46 -7.10
CA ALA A 187 -12.16 15.81 -6.58
C ALA A 187 -12.17 16.85 -7.72
N VAL A 188 -11.19 16.76 -8.61
CA VAL A 188 -11.04 17.65 -9.77
C VAL A 188 -12.16 17.42 -10.77
N GLU A 189 -12.47 16.17 -11.12
CA GLU A 189 -13.52 15.81 -12.08
C GLU A 189 -14.90 16.33 -11.65
N PHE A 190 -15.18 16.32 -10.36
CA PHE A 190 -16.47 16.73 -9.79
C PHE A 190 -16.46 18.12 -9.17
N SER A 191 -15.35 18.86 -9.28
CA SER A 191 -15.19 20.22 -8.74
C SER A 191 -15.67 20.32 -7.28
N THR A 192 -15.22 19.39 -6.44
CA THR A 192 -15.65 19.30 -5.05
C THR A 192 -14.47 18.97 -4.14
N TRP A 193 -14.57 19.37 -2.88
CA TRP A 193 -13.62 18.98 -1.85
C TRP A 193 -13.82 17.50 -1.48
N VAL A 194 -12.71 16.81 -1.21
CA VAL A 194 -12.75 15.50 -0.56
C VAL A 194 -12.63 15.72 0.95
N VAL A 195 -13.71 15.43 1.67
CA VAL A 195 -13.74 15.49 3.12
C VAL A 195 -12.96 14.31 3.69
N VAL A 196 -12.01 14.58 4.58
CA VAL A 196 -11.13 13.58 5.19
C VAL A 196 -10.96 13.85 6.69
N SER A 197 -10.49 12.85 7.45
CA SER A 197 -10.15 13.07 8.86
C SER A 197 -8.96 14.02 9.03
N PRO A 198 -8.82 14.72 10.18
CA PRO A 198 -7.69 15.62 10.44
C PRO A 198 -6.33 14.96 10.22
N TRP A 199 -6.21 13.71 10.66
CA TRP A 199 -5.01 12.91 10.45
C TRP A 199 -4.73 12.65 8.97
N ARG A 200 -5.75 12.32 8.18
CA ARG A 200 -5.57 12.08 6.74
C ARG A 200 -5.20 13.38 6.02
N LEU A 201 -5.78 14.53 6.37
CA LEU A 201 -5.41 15.84 5.80
C LEU A 201 -3.94 16.18 6.08
N GLU A 202 -3.48 15.93 7.31
CA GLU A 202 -2.08 16.12 7.72
C GLU A 202 -1.12 15.27 6.86
N GLN A 203 -1.56 14.10 6.42
CA GLN A 203 -0.80 13.27 5.49
C GLN A 203 -0.83 13.81 4.08
N MET A 204 -1.99 14.24 3.56
CA MET A 204 -2.07 14.81 2.21
C MET A 204 -1.12 16.00 2.06
N ARG A 205 -0.99 16.81 3.12
CA ARG A 205 0.00 17.90 3.19
C ARG A 205 1.45 17.40 3.19
N LEU A 206 1.77 16.35 3.96
CA LEU A 206 3.11 15.75 3.96
C LEU A 206 3.49 15.14 2.61
N LEU A 207 2.49 14.70 1.85
CA LEU A 207 2.61 14.15 0.51
C LEU A 207 2.64 15.24 -0.58
N GLU A 208 2.46 16.51 -0.22
CA GLU A 208 2.45 17.65 -1.15
C GLU A 208 1.43 17.47 -2.27
N LEU A 209 0.26 16.93 -1.94
CA LEU A 209 -0.83 16.72 -2.90
C LEU A 209 -1.58 18.03 -3.19
N PRO A 210 -2.31 18.09 -4.33
CA PRO A 210 -3.17 19.23 -4.65
C PRO A 210 -4.13 19.58 -3.53
N ASP A 211 -4.42 20.87 -3.38
CA ASP A 211 -5.28 21.41 -2.32
C ASP A 211 -6.77 21.20 -2.65
N VAL A 212 -7.19 19.94 -2.55
CA VAL A 212 -8.57 19.48 -2.82
C VAL A 212 -9.16 18.71 -1.64
N PHE A 213 -8.51 18.78 -0.48
CA PHE A 213 -8.88 18.04 0.73
C PHE A 213 -9.25 18.99 1.87
N THR A 214 -10.30 18.65 2.62
CA THR A 214 -10.75 19.44 3.77
C THR A 214 -11.18 18.55 4.93
N THR A 215 -11.16 19.10 6.14
CA THR A 215 -11.78 18.48 7.33
C THR A 215 -13.15 19.06 7.64
N GLU A 216 -13.56 20.11 6.92
CA GLU A 216 -14.84 20.78 7.15
C GLU A 216 -16.00 19.90 6.65
N GLU A 217 -16.88 19.53 7.57
CA GLU A 217 -18.09 18.81 7.23
C GLU A 217 -19.01 19.69 6.37
N GLY A 218 -19.50 19.15 5.25
CA GLY A 218 -20.39 19.87 4.33
C GLY A 218 -19.70 20.69 3.25
N ALA A 219 -18.39 20.96 3.37
CA ALA A 219 -17.62 21.66 2.32
C ALA A 219 -17.49 20.84 1.01
N GLY A 220 -17.60 19.51 1.11
CA GLY A 220 -17.60 18.60 -0.04
C GLY A 220 -18.61 17.48 0.14
N TRP A 221 -19.00 16.86 -0.97
CA TRP A 221 -19.95 15.73 -0.98
C TRP A 221 -19.29 14.38 -1.31
N ILE A 222 -17.97 14.39 -1.51
CA ILE A 222 -17.13 13.18 -1.53
C ILE A 222 -16.39 13.11 -0.20
N ARG A 223 -16.44 11.96 0.48
CA ARG A 223 -15.71 11.71 1.72
C ARG A 223 -14.82 10.48 1.59
N ALA A 224 -13.56 10.56 2.03
CA ALA A 224 -12.70 9.39 2.14
C ALA A 224 -12.65 8.89 3.60
N VAL A 225 -12.98 7.62 3.81
CA VAL A 225 -13.06 6.98 5.12
C VAL A 225 -12.17 5.73 5.17
N ASP A 226 -11.95 5.17 6.36
CA ASP A 226 -11.28 3.88 6.44
C ASP A 226 -12.14 2.80 5.79
N VAL A 227 -11.52 1.92 5.00
CA VAL A 227 -12.23 0.84 4.29
C VAL A 227 -13.07 -0.03 5.22
N THR A 228 -12.69 -0.15 6.50
CA THR A 228 -13.43 -0.94 7.50
C THR A 228 -14.78 -0.34 7.87
N GLU A 229 -15.01 0.95 7.61
CA GLU A 229 -16.28 1.63 7.84
C GLU A 229 -17.34 1.29 6.78
N ILE A 230 -16.93 0.81 5.60
CA ILE A 230 -17.85 0.48 4.50
C ILE A 230 -18.56 -0.85 4.79
N ARG A 231 -19.66 -0.77 5.54
CA ARG A 231 -20.50 -1.90 5.97
C ARG A 231 -21.98 -1.57 5.80
N TRP A 232 -22.82 -2.61 5.87
CA TRP A 232 -24.26 -2.48 5.70
C TRP A 232 -24.89 -1.52 6.72
N ASP A 233 -24.62 -1.75 8.00
CA ASP A 233 -25.10 -0.94 9.13
C ASP A 233 -24.66 0.52 9.04
N THR A 234 -23.39 0.77 8.73
CA THR A 234 -22.88 2.12 8.54
C THR A 234 -23.59 2.84 7.39
N LEU A 235 -23.78 2.15 6.25
CA LEU A 235 -24.43 2.74 5.08
C LEU A 235 -25.91 3.05 5.35
N VAL A 236 -26.61 2.17 6.07
CA VAL A 236 -27.99 2.40 6.54
C VAL A 236 -28.04 3.66 7.42
N GLY A 237 -27.08 3.82 8.34
CA GLY A 237 -26.97 5.01 9.17
C GLY A 237 -26.74 6.29 8.36
N TRP A 238 -25.84 6.27 7.37
CA TRP A 238 -25.63 7.44 6.50
C TRP A 238 -26.87 7.78 5.66
N ASN A 239 -27.58 6.76 5.18
CA ASN A 239 -28.83 6.94 4.41
C ASN A 239 -29.96 7.59 5.23
N MET A 240 -29.95 7.51 6.56
CA MET A 240 -30.91 8.23 7.41
C MET A 240 -30.72 9.76 7.34
N LEU A 241 -29.50 10.22 7.05
CA LEU A 241 -29.19 11.64 6.94
C LEU A 241 -29.31 12.13 5.49
N ARG A 242 -28.65 11.43 4.56
CA ARG A 242 -28.66 11.74 3.12
C ARG A 242 -28.48 10.46 2.31
N PRO A 243 -29.13 10.34 1.13
CA PRO A 243 -28.85 9.24 0.21
C PRO A 243 -27.35 9.11 -0.04
N THR A 244 -26.79 7.91 0.17
CA THR A 244 -25.35 7.68 0.14
C THR A 244 -25.02 6.44 -0.69
N ILE A 245 -24.01 6.57 -1.55
CA ILE A 245 -23.32 5.44 -2.17
C ILE A 245 -21.91 5.32 -1.59
N ALA A 246 -21.40 4.08 -1.56
CA ALA A 246 -20.04 3.80 -1.18
C ALA A 246 -19.26 3.17 -2.34
N ILE A 247 -18.04 3.64 -2.54
CA ILE A 247 -17.10 3.12 -3.54
C ILE A 247 -15.98 2.39 -2.81
N LEU A 248 -15.75 1.14 -3.22
CA LEU A 248 -14.65 0.30 -2.75
C LEU A 248 -13.62 0.10 -3.86
N PRO A 249 -12.59 0.96 -3.97
CA PRO A 249 -11.52 0.80 -4.94
C PRO A 249 -10.60 -0.37 -4.53
N THR A 250 -10.80 -1.54 -5.09
CA THR A 250 -10.02 -2.74 -4.78
C THR A 250 -9.91 -3.68 -5.97
N GLY A 251 -8.70 -4.18 -6.24
CA GLY A 251 -8.47 -5.28 -7.18
C GLY A 251 -8.78 -6.67 -6.60
N ARG A 252 -9.05 -6.77 -5.29
CA ARG A 252 -9.37 -8.05 -4.63
C ARG A 252 -10.89 -8.29 -4.65
N PRO A 253 -11.34 -9.56 -4.82
CA PRO A 253 -12.75 -9.90 -4.67
C PRO A 253 -13.24 -9.48 -3.27
N VAL A 254 -14.36 -8.77 -3.24
CA VAL A 254 -15.03 -8.36 -2.01
C VAL A 254 -16.48 -8.79 -2.04
N LYS A 255 -16.98 -9.27 -0.90
CA LYS A 255 -18.41 -9.54 -0.74
C LYS A 255 -19.13 -8.21 -0.58
N VAL A 256 -19.98 -7.87 -1.54
CA VAL A 256 -20.85 -6.71 -1.45
C VAL A 256 -21.91 -6.99 -0.41
N THR A 257 -21.95 -6.18 0.64
CA THR A 257 -22.91 -6.33 1.73
C THR A 257 -24.18 -5.53 1.46
N HIS A 258 -24.11 -4.41 0.72
CA HIS A 258 -25.23 -3.49 0.42
C HIS A 258 -25.32 -3.13 -1.08
N PRO A 259 -26.51 -2.97 -1.70
CA PRO A 259 -26.63 -2.64 -3.14
C PRO A 259 -25.93 -1.32 -3.54
N ASN A 260 -25.97 -0.31 -2.67
CA ASN A 260 -25.25 0.97 -2.85
C ASN A 260 -23.75 0.90 -2.49
N ILE A 261 -23.18 -0.27 -2.25
CA ILE A 261 -21.72 -0.46 -2.17
C ILE A 261 -21.23 -0.96 -3.53
N HIS A 262 -20.38 -0.17 -4.17
CA HIS A 262 -19.87 -0.40 -5.51
C HIS A 262 -18.37 -0.72 -5.46
N PRO A 263 -17.96 -2.00 -5.58
CA PRO A 263 -16.57 -2.35 -5.81
C PRO A 263 -16.10 -1.87 -7.17
N ILE A 264 -14.97 -1.17 -7.20
CA ILE A 264 -14.31 -0.72 -8.42
C ILE A 264 -12.94 -1.40 -8.49
N PRO A 265 -12.58 -2.05 -9.60
CA PRO A 265 -11.31 -2.79 -9.74
C PRO A 265 -10.08 -1.87 -9.91
N TYR A 266 -9.96 -0.85 -9.06
CA TYR A 266 -8.77 -0.03 -8.90
C TYR A 266 -7.79 -0.77 -8.00
N SER A 267 -6.57 -0.99 -8.50
CA SER A 267 -5.52 -1.68 -7.74
C SER A 267 -4.22 -0.88 -7.74
N ASP A 268 -3.49 -0.98 -6.64
CA ASP A 268 -2.12 -0.47 -6.52
C ASP A 268 -1.09 -1.59 -6.70
N HIS A 269 -1.52 -2.79 -7.11
CA HIS A 269 -0.67 -3.93 -7.43
C HIS A 269 -0.76 -4.27 -8.91
N SER A 270 0.31 -4.84 -9.44
CA SER A 270 0.39 -5.32 -10.82
C SER A 270 -0.69 -6.35 -11.13
N SER A 271 -1.37 -6.22 -12.27
CA SER A 271 -2.22 -7.26 -12.84
C SER A 271 -1.40 -8.47 -13.31
N PHE A 272 -2.03 -9.62 -13.56
CA PHE A 272 -1.31 -10.80 -14.07
C PHE A 272 -0.56 -10.55 -15.38
N SER A 273 -1.16 -9.80 -16.33
CA SER A 273 -0.49 -9.45 -17.59
C SER A 273 0.67 -8.48 -17.36
N GLU A 274 0.50 -7.48 -16.49
CA GLU A 274 1.56 -6.55 -16.09
C GLU A 274 2.75 -7.31 -15.45
N LEU A 275 2.48 -8.31 -14.59
CA LEU A 275 3.52 -9.19 -14.03
C LEU A 275 4.26 -9.99 -15.11
N CYS A 276 3.53 -10.56 -16.07
CA CYS A 276 4.13 -11.33 -17.17
C CYS A 276 5.05 -10.46 -18.03
N GLU A 277 4.63 -9.22 -18.34
CA GLU A 277 5.44 -8.25 -19.09
C GLU A 277 6.71 -7.89 -18.34
N PHE A 278 6.60 -7.58 -17.04
CA PHE A 278 7.73 -7.22 -16.19
C PHE A 278 8.77 -8.36 -16.11
N VAL A 279 8.32 -9.59 -15.85
CA VAL A 279 9.22 -10.75 -15.77
C VAL A 279 9.82 -11.10 -17.13
N LYS A 280 9.03 -11.00 -18.22
CA LYS A 280 9.52 -11.22 -19.59
C LYS A 280 10.59 -10.20 -19.99
N TRP A 281 10.48 -8.97 -19.52
CA TRP A 281 11.47 -7.93 -19.77
C TRP A 281 12.76 -8.17 -18.97
N LEU A 282 12.66 -8.40 -17.66
CA LEU A 282 13.82 -8.60 -16.78
C LEU A 282 14.57 -9.90 -17.04
N LYS A 283 13.84 -10.97 -17.42
CA LYS A 283 14.36 -12.32 -17.59
C LYS A 283 15.24 -12.78 -16.41
N PRO A 284 14.74 -12.77 -15.17
CA PRO A 284 15.55 -13.16 -14.02
C PRO A 284 15.89 -14.66 -14.07
N CYS A 285 16.95 -15.09 -13.37
CA CYS A 285 17.29 -16.51 -13.28
C CYS A 285 16.32 -17.29 -12.36
N SER A 286 15.63 -16.61 -11.44
CA SER A 286 14.59 -17.20 -10.59
C SER A 286 13.57 -16.17 -10.12
N VAL A 287 12.34 -16.63 -9.86
CA VAL A 287 11.24 -15.82 -9.30
C VAL A 287 10.80 -16.42 -7.97
N ILE A 288 10.74 -15.59 -6.95
CA ILE A 288 10.38 -15.96 -5.57
C ILE A 288 9.16 -15.11 -5.16
N PRO A 289 8.00 -15.71 -4.85
CA PRO A 289 6.82 -14.95 -4.42
C PRO A 289 7.05 -14.31 -3.05
N ILE A 290 6.71 -13.03 -2.91
CA ILE A 290 6.69 -12.31 -1.63
C ILE A 290 5.46 -12.72 -0.80
N VAL A 291 4.29 -12.73 -1.43
CA VAL A 291 3.03 -13.11 -0.77
C VAL A 291 2.96 -14.64 -0.67
N ARG A 292 3.04 -15.15 0.56
CA ARG A 292 3.06 -16.61 0.80
C ARG A 292 1.74 -17.28 0.43
N GLY A 293 1.83 -18.52 -0.05
CA GLY A 293 0.66 -19.38 -0.27
C GLY A 293 0.08 -19.36 -1.69
N SER A 294 0.59 -18.54 -2.61
CA SER A 294 0.22 -18.63 -4.03
C SER A 294 1.31 -19.32 -4.84
N THR A 295 0.98 -20.40 -5.53
CA THR A 295 1.87 -21.08 -6.49
C THR A 295 1.84 -20.35 -7.83
N CYS A 296 2.62 -19.27 -7.96
CA CYS A 296 2.69 -18.47 -9.19
C CYS A 296 3.94 -18.71 -10.05
N GLN A 297 4.97 -19.36 -9.50
CA GLN A 297 6.29 -19.50 -10.12
C GLN A 297 6.21 -20.21 -11.49
N ALA A 298 5.33 -21.19 -11.62
CA ALA A 298 5.13 -21.97 -12.84
C ALA A 298 4.75 -21.10 -14.06
N TYR A 299 4.02 -20.00 -13.85
CA TYR A 299 3.62 -19.10 -14.96
C TYR A 299 4.81 -18.36 -15.57
N PHE A 300 5.89 -18.20 -14.81
CA PHE A 300 7.05 -17.41 -15.20
C PHE A 300 8.20 -18.23 -15.76
N GLN A 301 8.13 -19.57 -15.69
CA GLN A 301 9.23 -20.46 -16.09
C GLN A 301 9.76 -20.19 -17.50
N LYS A 302 8.84 -19.91 -18.45
CA LYS A 302 9.17 -19.61 -19.85
C LYS A 302 9.87 -18.27 -20.08
N TYR A 303 9.93 -17.41 -19.06
CA TYR A 303 10.53 -16.09 -19.12
C TYR A 303 11.87 -16.01 -18.40
N LEU A 304 12.29 -17.07 -17.69
CA LEU A 304 13.53 -17.08 -16.93
C LEU A 304 14.75 -17.14 -17.84
N SER A 305 15.84 -16.51 -17.40
CA SER A 305 17.15 -16.64 -18.05
C SER A 305 17.72 -18.05 -17.87
N SER A 306 18.44 -18.54 -18.89
CA SER A 306 19.25 -19.76 -18.82
C SER A 306 20.64 -19.53 -18.24
N ALA A 307 20.98 -18.28 -17.90
CA ALA A 307 22.28 -17.93 -17.33
C ALA A 307 22.51 -18.63 -15.98
N PRO A 308 23.78 -18.96 -15.64
CA PRO A 308 24.10 -19.51 -14.33
C PRO A 308 23.72 -18.54 -13.22
N GLN A 309 23.06 -19.04 -12.17
CA GLN A 309 22.83 -18.25 -10.96
C GLN A 309 24.15 -18.10 -10.18
N ALA A 310 24.38 -16.93 -9.58
CA ALA A 310 25.39 -16.81 -8.53
C ALA A 310 25.12 -17.84 -7.41
N LEU A 311 26.14 -18.63 -7.04
CA LEU A 311 26.00 -19.71 -6.05
C LEU A 311 25.65 -19.15 -4.65
N PRO A 312 24.65 -19.71 -3.92
CA PRO A 312 24.23 -19.18 -2.62
C PRO A 312 25.17 -19.48 -1.44
N ASP A 313 26.28 -20.18 -1.63
CA ASP A 313 27.13 -20.68 -0.52
C ASP A 313 28.09 -19.61 0.03
N LEU A 314 27.57 -18.42 0.31
CA LEU A 314 28.21 -17.52 1.26
C LEU A 314 27.95 -18.08 2.66
N LYS A 315 28.90 -18.87 3.16
CA LYS A 315 29.03 -19.14 4.60
C LYS A 315 29.08 -17.78 5.29
N ILE A 316 28.00 -17.43 5.99
CA ILE A 316 27.91 -16.23 6.82
C ILE A 316 29.22 -16.13 7.62
N PRO A 317 30.03 -15.06 7.46
CA PRO A 317 31.23 -14.91 8.26
C PRO A 317 30.84 -15.01 9.73
N LYS A 318 31.48 -15.94 10.46
CA LYS A 318 31.30 -16.03 11.91
C LYS A 318 31.60 -14.64 12.51
N PRO A 319 30.83 -14.18 13.50
CA PRO A 319 31.09 -12.88 14.09
C PRO A 319 32.53 -12.83 14.59
N VAL A 320 33.31 -11.89 14.06
CA VAL A 320 34.62 -11.55 14.61
C VAL A 320 34.37 -11.11 16.04
N GLN A 321 34.82 -11.91 17.01
CA GLN A 321 34.96 -11.46 18.38
C GLN A 321 36.06 -10.40 18.36
N GLU A 322 35.69 -9.13 18.31
CA GLU A 322 36.61 -8.07 18.65
C GLU A 322 37.11 -8.33 20.07
N SER A 323 38.40 -8.61 20.16
CA SER A 323 39.13 -8.81 21.40
C SER A 323 39.10 -7.52 22.20
N ILE A 324 38.21 -7.45 23.19
CA ILE A 324 38.38 -6.56 24.33
C ILE A 324 39.53 -7.12 25.17
N GLN A 325 40.75 -6.94 24.69
CA GLN A 325 41.99 -7.05 25.46
C GLN A 325 42.82 -5.80 25.21
N GLN A 326 42.37 -4.68 25.77
CA GLN A 326 43.23 -3.58 26.18
C GLN A 326 42.43 -2.59 27.00
N GLN A 327 42.24 -2.90 28.29
CA GLN A 327 42.21 -1.93 29.41
C GLN A 327 41.85 -2.67 30.71
N SER A 328 42.85 -3.16 31.43
CA SER A 328 42.84 -3.19 32.90
C SER A 328 44.19 -3.67 33.46
N LYS A 329 45.23 -2.87 33.28
CA LYS A 329 46.32 -2.84 34.27
C LYS A 329 46.02 -1.74 35.27
N ARG A 330 45.37 -2.06 36.38
CA ARG A 330 45.57 -1.36 37.67
C ARG A 330 45.14 -2.22 38.85
N LYS A 331 46.17 -2.56 39.64
CA LYS A 331 46.28 -3.24 40.93
C LYS A 331 45.05 -3.21 41.86
N GLY A 332 44.61 -4.42 42.24
CA GLY A 332 44.67 -4.95 43.61
C GLY A 332 43.87 -4.27 44.72
N ARG A 333 42.78 -4.93 45.15
CA ARG A 333 42.36 -5.10 46.56
C ARG A 333 41.37 -6.27 46.66
N GLU A 334 41.61 -7.16 47.61
CA GLU A 334 40.81 -8.38 47.88
C GLU A 334 39.44 -8.08 48.50
N PRO A 335 38.48 -9.03 48.42
CA PRO A 335 37.07 -8.78 48.70
C PRO A 335 36.68 -9.11 50.15
N VAL A 336 36.01 -8.17 50.80
CA VAL A 336 35.32 -8.41 52.08
C VAL A 336 33.92 -9.00 51.80
N ARG A 337 33.68 -10.19 52.34
CA ARG A 337 32.39 -10.88 52.35
C ARG A 337 31.38 -10.07 53.17
N LEU A 338 30.26 -9.68 52.57
CA LEU A 338 29.06 -9.26 53.30
C LEU A 338 27.80 -9.92 52.74
N PHE A 339 27.18 -10.66 53.66
CA PHE A 339 25.90 -11.36 53.70
C PHE A 339 24.87 -11.10 52.58
N LYS A 340 24.44 -12.21 51.96
CA LYS A 340 23.17 -12.34 51.24
C LYS A 340 22.01 -12.05 52.20
N ARG A 341 21.24 -11.00 51.92
CA ARG A 341 19.86 -10.86 52.43
C ARG A 341 18.90 -11.06 51.26
N ALA A 342 18.05 -12.07 51.39
CA ALA A 342 17.07 -12.45 50.40
C ALA A 342 16.03 -11.33 50.21
N ALA A 343 16.00 -10.74 49.02
CA ALA A 343 14.86 -9.95 48.57
C ALA A 343 13.86 -10.90 47.90
N ARG A 344 12.67 -11.00 48.50
CA ARG A 344 11.53 -11.73 47.94
C ARG A 344 11.11 -11.07 46.64
N HIS A 345 11.36 -11.70 45.50
CA HIS A 345 10.71 -11.35 44.24
C HIS A 345 9.35 -12.07 44.17
N SER A 346 8.27 -11.30 44.15
CA SER A 346 6.94 -11.78 43.81
C SER A 346 6.93 -12.23 42.34
N VAL A 347 6.61 -13.50 42.09
CA VAL A 347 6.34 -14.05 40.77
C VAL A 347 5.03 -13.43 40.24
N PRO A 348 4.97 -12.89 39.00
CA PRO A 348 3.70 -12.49 38.40
C PRO A 348 2.87 -13.75 38.11
N ARG A 349 1.71 -13.90 38.75
CA ARG A 349 0.72 -14.91 38.37
C ARG A 349 -0.04 -14.39 37.15
N GLY A 350 0.08 -15.08 36.02
CA GLY A 350 -0.75 -14.82 34.85
C GLY A 350 -2.22 -15.13 35.13
N VAL A 351 -3.12 -14.41 34.45
CA VAL A 351 -4.56 -14.69 34.47
C VAL A 351 -4.82 -15.79 33.43
N VAL A 352 -5.41 -16.89 33.88
CA VAL A 352 -5.91 -17.98 33.03
C VAL A 352 -7.34 -17.63 32.63
N TYR A 353 -7.64 -17.59 31.34
CA TYR A 353 -9.02 -17.57 30.85
C TYR A 353 -9.47 -19.02 30.63
N GLU A 354 -10.60 -19.39 31.22
CA GLU A 354 -11.28 -20.65 30.91
C GLU A 354 -11.84 -20.61 29.49
N SER A 355 -11.57 -21.67 28.72
CA SER A 355 -12.12 -21.87 27.38
C SER A 355 -13.62 -22.19 27.49
N PRO A 356 -14.51 -21.62 26.65
CA PRO A 356 -15.92 -21.99 26.66
C PRO A 356 -16.09 -23.48 26.34
N GLU A 357 -16.88 -24.15 27.17
CA GLU A 357 -17.18 -25.57 27.10
C GLU A 357 -17.85 -25.92 25.76
N LYS A 358 -17.37 -27.00 25.13
CA LYS A 358 -18.04 -27.65 24.00
C LYS A 358 -19.30 -28.32 24.53
N HIS A 359 -20.46 -27.71 24.32
CA HIS A 359 -21.72 -28.43 24.39
C HIS A 359 -21.79 -29.41 23.22
N THR A 360 -21.65 -30.70 23.54
CA THR A 360 -22.11 -31.82 22.74
C THR A 360 -23.61 -32.00 22.99
N GLU A 361 -24.44 -31.59 22.03
CA GLU A 361 -25.79 -32.13 21.91
C GLU A 361 -25.85 -33.08 20.72
N LYS A 362 -26.35 -34.28 21.01
CA LYS A 362 -26.59 -35.35 20.04
C LYS A 362 -27.88 -35.07 19.26
N SER A 363 -27.88 -35.62 18.07
CA SER A 363 -28.99 -35.75 17.11
C SER A 363 -30.34 -36.19 17.73
N GLU A 364 -31.41 -35.55 17.28
CA GLU A 364 -32.69 -36.22 17.04
C GLU A 364 -33.23 -35.82 15.65
N GLU A 365 -33.46 -36.84 14.83
CA GLU A 365 -34.25 -36.79 13.60
C GLU A 365 -35.73 -36.56 13.94
N PHE A 366 -36.43 -35.71 13.19
CA PHE A 366 -37.79 -36.04 12.78
C PHE A 366 -38.13 -35.49 11.38
N ARG A 367 -38.83 -36.35 10.64
CA ARG A 367 -39.15 -36.30 9.22
C ARG A 367 -40.07 -35.14 8.82
N GLY A 368 -39.81 -34.64 7.61
CA GLY A 368 -40.81 -34.61 6.54
C GLY A 368 -41.56 -33.30 6.34
N VAL A 369 -41.23 -32.59 5.25
CA VAL A 369 -42.16 -32.20 4.17
C VAL A 369 -41.31 -31.95 2.91
N LYS A 370 -41.71 -32.59 1.80
CA LYS A 370 -41.14 -32.50 0.44
C LYS A 370 -41.67 -31.27 -0.30
N VAL A 371 -41.02 -30.97 -1.45
CA VAL A 371 -41.46 -30.25 -2.69
C VAL A 371 -40.52 -29.07 -2.99
N LEU A 372 -39.94 -28.85 -4.18
CA LEU A 372 -39.80 -29.60 -5.44
C LEU A 372 -38.47 -29.12 -6.08
N GLN A 373 -37.64 -30.05 -6.55
CA GLN A 373 -36.51 -29.76 -7.45
C GLN A 373 -37.05 -29.75 -8.88
N GLN A 374 -36.73 -28.73 -9.68
CA GLN A 374 -36.83 -28.82 -11.13
C GLN A 374 -35.42 -28.74 -11.73
N ASN A 375 -35.00 -29.90 -12.23
CA ASN A 375 -33.92 -30.08 -13.18
C ASN A 375 -34.39 -29.66 -14.57
N TYR A 376 -33.49 -29.09 -15.37
CA TYR A 376 -33.47 -29.32 -16.81
C TYR A 376 -32.00 -29.38 -17.27
N CYS A 377 -31.58 -30.58 -17.69
CA CYS A 377 -30.53 -30.88 -18.67
C CYS A 377 -31.28 -31.32 -19.96
N GLU A 378 -30.78 -31.33 -21.19
CA GLU A 378 -29.42 -31.53 -21.69
C GLU A 378 -29.37 -31.30 -23.23
N SER A 379 -28.18 -30.93 -23.74
CA SER A 379 -27.57 -31.27 -25.06
C SER A 379 -28.18 -30.68 -26.37
N ALA A 380 -27.42 -30.37 -27.43
CA ALA A 380 -26.20 -31.02 -27.92
C ALA A 380 -25.26 -30.11 -28.79
N PHE A 381 -23.96 -30.43 -28.73
CA PHE A 381 -22.91 -30.53 -29.79
C PHE A 381 -23.26 -30.07 -31.24
N CYS A 382 -22.41 -29.44 -32.06
CA CYS A 382 -21.02 -29.75 -32.48
C CYS A 382 -20.45 -28.56 -33.32
N SER A 383 -19.19 -28.12 -33.15
CA SER A 383 -17.95 -28.42 -33.92
C SER A 383 -17.72 -27.59 -35.20
N GLU A 384 -16.44 -27.31 -35.46
CA GLU A 384 -15.85 -26.36 -36.42
C GLU A 384 -16.05 -26.69 -37.92
N GLU A 385 -15.82 -25.63 -38.70
CA GLU A 385 -15.45 -25.54 -40.13
C GLU A 385 -16.50 -25.74 -41.25
N ASP A 386 -16.54 -24.73 -42.12
CA ASP A 386 -17.06 -24.64 -43.50
C ASP A 386 -18.51 -25.05 -43.82
N CYS A 387 -19.36 -24.05 -44.11
CA CYS A 387 -20.11 -24.07 -45.37
C CYS A 387 -20.60 -22.69 -45.78
N THR A 388 -20.18 -22.28 -46.97
CA THR A 388 -20.69 -21.12 -47.70
C THR A 388 -21.81 -21.61 -48.62
N TYR A 389 -22.81 -20.74 -48.88
CA TYR A 389 -23.73 -20.78 -50.03
C TYR A 389 -25.00 -21.65 -49.94
N CYS A 390 -26.17 -21.00 -49.87
CA CYS A 390 -27.33 -21.27 -50.74
C CYS A 390 -28.41 -20.17 -50.65
N HIS A 391 -28.73 -19.64 -51.84
CA HIS A 391 -29.67 -18.58 -52.26
C HIS A 391 -31.13 -18.67 -51.74
N THR A 392 -31.91 -17.59 -51.65
CA THR A 392 -32.60 -16.80 -52.73
C THR A 392 -33.43 -15.69 -52.03
N GLY A 393 -33.75 -14.50 -52.54
CA GLY A 393 -33.49 -13.76 -53.78
C GLY A 393 -34.24 -12.39 -53.79
N LYS A 394 -33.85 -11.54 -54.76
CA LYS A 394 -34.54 -10.33 -55.33
C LYS A 394 -34.64 -9.04 -54.51
N GLU A 395 -34.48 -7.82 -55.05
CA GLU A 395 -33.89 -7.24 -56.28
C GLU A 395 -33.96 -5.69 -56.19
N GLN A 396 -33.11 -4.99 -56.97
CA GLN A 396 -33.16 -3.57 -57.45
C GLN A 396 -32.73 -2.44 -56.49
N GLY A 397 -31.85 -1.49 -56.86
CA GLY A 397 -31.07 -1.21 -58.09
C GLY A 397 -29.89 -0.24 -57.73
N LYS A 398 -28.70 -0.40 -58.35
CA LYS A 398 -28.06 0.51 -59.35
C LYS A 398 -27.98 1.99 -58.92
N GLU A 399 -26.88 2.73 -59.04
CA GLU A 399 -25.64 2.68 -59.84
C GLU A 399 -24.63 3.64 -59.14
N GLU A 400 -23.36 3.27 -58.92
CA GLU A 400 -22.16 3.74 -59.67
C GLU A 400 -21.82 5.25 -59.47
N LEU A 401 -20.58 5.72 -59.25
CA LEU A 401 -19.24 5.28 -59.62
C LEU A 401 -18.16 6.04 -58.79
N ARG A 402 -17.07 5.32 -58.50
CA ARG A 402 -15.63 5.66 -58.37
C ARG A 402 -15.15 7.13 -58.22
N GLY A 403 -14.08 7.28 -57.42
CA GLY A 403 -13.04 8.30 -57.68
C GLY A 403 -12.11 8.62 -56.52
N GLU A 404 -11.02 7.84 -56.40
CA GLU A 404 -9.63 8.17 -56.01
C GLU A 404 -9.25 9.40 -55.14
N GLN A 405 -8.28 9.16 -54.22
CA GLN A 405 -7.37 10.14 -53.58
C GLN A 405 -6.49 10.88 -54.63
N PRO A 406 -5.47 11.73 -54.33
CA PRO A 406 -4.89 12.22 -53.05
C PRO A 406 -4.52 13.74 -53.07
N GLY A 407 -3.88 14.25 -51.99
CA GLY A 407 -2.93 15.37 -52.14
C GLY A 407 -2.88 16.45 -51.05
N VAL A 408 -1.86 16.34 -50.19
CA VAL A 408 -0.86 17.38 -49.81
C VAL A 408 -1.32 18.85 -49.72
N ALA A 409 -1.13 19.49 -48.55
CA ALA A 409 -0.17 20.61 -48.40
C ALA A 409 -0.15 21.23 -46.97
N ARG A 410 1.08 21.62 -46.61
CA ARG A 410 1.54 22.38 -45.44
C ARG A 410 0.88 23.76 -45.32
N ALA A 411 0.81 24.28 -44.10
CA ALA A 411 1.18 25.66 -43.81
C ALA A 411 1.73 25.81 -42.39
N ALA A 412 2.93 26.37 -42.29
CA ALA A 412 3.58 26.81 -41.08
C ALA A 412 3.16 28.27 -40.77
N SER A 413 3.21 28.67 -39.51
CA SER A 413 3.45 30.07 -39.11
C SER A 413 4.00 30.09 -37.70
N ALA A 414 5.10 30.82 -37.54
CA ALA A 414 5.86 31.05 -36.31
C ALA A 414 5.95 32.55 -36.06
N VAL A 415 5.77 33.01 -34.81
CA VAL A 415 6.27 34.28 -34.20
C VAL A 415 6.19 34.06 -32.67
N SER A 416 7.25 33.88 -31.89
CA SER A 416 8.31 34.78 -31.37
C SER A 416 7.98 35.61 -30.10
N GLN A 417 8.78 35.34 -29.06
CA GLN A 417 9.37 36.21 -28.00
C GLN A 417 8.60 36.63 -26.71
N ALA A 418 8.91 35.91 -25.60
CA ALA A 418 9.65 36.30 -24.36
C ALA A 418 9.21 37.51 -23.46
N PRO A 419 9.78 37.72 -22.25
CA PRO A 419 9.08 37.59 -20.95
C PRO A 419 9.00 38.90 -20.13
N VAL A 420 8.16 38.93 -19.08
CA VAL A 420 8.09 40.06 -18.13
C VAL A 420 8.06 39.57 -16.66
N SER A 421 8.63 40.44 -15.83
CA SER A 421 9.31 40.36 -14.55
C SER A 421 8.50 40.22 -13.24
N ASN A 422 9.25 39.80 -12.22
CA ASN A 422 9.05 39.95 -10.77
C ASN A 422 8.32 41.21 -10.29
N GLU A 423 7.46 41.03 -9.27
CA GLU A 423 7.28 42.00 -8.18
C GLU A 423 7.35 41.31 -6.81
N HIS A 424 8.13 41.91 -5.92
CA HIS A 424 8.25 41.66 -4.48
C HIS A 424 7.24 42.53 -3.72
N PHE A 425 6.67 42.06 -2.59
CA PHE A 425 6.26 42.86 -1.42
C PHE A 425 5.86 41.91 -0.25
N PRO A 426 5.83 42.33 1.04
CA PRO A 426 6.94 42.25 1.98
C PRO A 426 6.70 41.31 3.19
N THR A 427 7.78 41.08 3.93
CA THR A 427 7.88 40.42 5.24
C THR A 427 7.27 41.27 6.37
N GLY A 428 6.55 40.66 7.31
CA GLY A 428 6.20 41.30 8.58
C GLY A 428 5.23 40.55 9.50
N PHE A 429 5.75 40.04 10.62
CA PHE A 429 5.09 39.78 11.91
C PHE A 429 4.09 38.62 12.06
N ALA A 430 4.56 37.51 12.66
CA ALA A 430 3.98 36.92 13.88
C ALA A 430 4.79 35.68 14.32
N GLU A 431 5.97 35.92 14.90
CA GLU A 431 6.52 34.97 15.88
C GLU A 431 5.73 35.15 17.18
N GLN A 432 5.15 34.05 17.68
CA GLN A 432 4.91 33.72 19.10
C GLN A 432 3.65 32.86 19.19
N TYR A 433 3.77 31.54 19.09
CA TYR A 433 2.99 30.59 19.91
C TYR A 433 3.76 29.27 19.96
N LEU A 434 4.71 29.18 20.89
CA LEU A 434 5.23 27.92 21.39
C LEU A 434 4.14 27.27 22.26
N LEU A 435 3.51 26.20 21.79
CA LEU A 435 2.70 25.35 22.65
C LEU A 435 3.42 24.03 22.92
N THR A 436 3.92 23.94 24.14
CA THR A 436 4.44 22.74 24.81
C THR A 436 3.32 21.69 24.95
N PRO A 437 3.63 20.37 24.98
CA PRO A 437 2.60 19.33 24.93
C PRO A 437 1.88 19.20 26.27
N LEU A 438 0.54 19.34 26.26
CA LEU A 438 -0.29 19.00 27.41
C LEU A 438 -0.54 17.48 27.44
N ASN A 439 0.24 16.80 28.26
CA ASN A 439 -0.17 15.54 28.88
C ASN A 439 -0.43 15.80 30.37
N VAL A 440 -1.47 15.13 30.88
CA VAL A 440 -1.90 15.00 32.29
C VAL A 440 -2.89 16.07 32.79
N LEU A 441 -4.19 15.71 32.79
CA LEU A 441 -4.94 15.52 34.04
C LEU A 441 -6.24 14.75 33.77
N LYS A 442 -6.27 13.51 34.26
CA LYS A 442 -7.49 12.74 34.52
C LYS A 442 -8.24 13.38 35.69
N GLN A 443 -9.56 13.22 35.67
CA GLN A 443 -10.55 13.50 36.71
C GLN A 443 -11.03 14.96 36.83
N ASN A 444 -12.10 15.28 36.10
CA ASN A 444 -13.15 16.18 36.59
C ASN A 444 -14.50 15.64 36.10
N SER A 445 -15.43 15.42 37.02
CA SER A 445 -16.82 15.00 36.74
C SER A 445 -17.53 16.04 35.88
N SER A 446 -18.35 15.63 34.90
CA SER A 446 -18.98 16.53 33.91
C SER A 446 -19.78 17.67 34.56
N GLN A 447 -20.33 17.46 35.76
CA GLN A 447 -21.03 18.49 36.54
C GLN A 447 -20.20 19.74 36.87
N LYS A 448 -18.86 19.67 36.91
CA LYS A 448 -17.99 20.83 37.16
C LYS A 448 -17.73 21.65 35.90
N PHE A 449 -17.80 21.02 34.72
CA PHE A 449 -17.61 21.69 33.44
C PHE A 449 -18.88 22.46 33.05
N ASP A 450 -20.06 21.84 33.21
CA ASP A 450 -21.33 22.47 32.89
C ASP A 450 -21.57 23.74 33.72
N LYS A 451 -21.13 23.73 34.99
CA LYS A 451 -21.21 24.91 35.87
C LYS A 451 -20.28 26.05 35.47
N LEU A 452 -19.10 25.74 34.91
CA LEU A 452 -18.17 26.74 34.40
C LEU A 452 -18.64 27.34 33.07
N VAL A 453 -19.31 26.55 32.24
CA VAL A 453 -19.91 27.01 30.98
C VAL A 453 -21.12 27.92 31.26
N GLU A 454 -22.00 27.57 32.20
CA GLU A 454 -23.10 28.45 32.61
C GLU A 454 -22.61 29.76 33.24
N ASP A 455 -21.55 29.73 34.07
CA ASP A 455 -20.98 30.95 34.65
C ASP A 455 -20.28 31.84 33.61
N PHE A 456 -19.83 31.27 32.49
CA PHE A 456 -19.26 32.02 31.36
C PHE A 456 -20.35 32.77 30.58
N PHE A 457 -21.47 32.12 30.26
CA PHE A 457 -22.60 32.77 29.59
C PHE A 457 -23.25 33.86 30.46
N ARG A 458 -23.30 33.66 31.78
CA ARG A 458 -23.86 34.64 32.72
C ARG A 458 -23.02 35.91 32.87
N ARG A 459 -21.75 35.88 32.48
CA ARG A 459 -20.84 37.07 32.47
C ARG A 459 -20.86 37.84 31.15
N GLY A 460 -21.51 37.30 30.11
CA GLY A 460 -21.64 37.95 28.80
C GLY A 460 -22.88 38.84 28.64
N GLU A 461 -23.80 38.85 29.61
CA GLU A 461 -25.05 39.65 29.54
C GLU A 461 -25.01 40.93 30.39
N VAL A 462 -23.85 41.30 30.95
CA VAL A 462 -23.65 42.61 31.58
C VAL A 462 -22.33 43.22 31.08
N SER A 463 -22.36 43.76 29.85
CA SER A 463 -21.46 44.80 29.36
C SER A 463 -22.09 45.49 28.16
#